data_AF-A0A078A8Z6-F1
#
_entry.id   AF-A0A078A8Z6-F1
#
_cell.length_a   1.000
_cell.length_b   1.000
_cell.length_c   1.000
_cell.angle_alpha   90.00
_cell.angle_beta   90.00
_cell.angle_gamma   90.00
#
_symmetry.space_group_name_H-M   'P 1'
#
loop_
_entity.id
_entity.type
_entity.pdbx_description
1 polymer ?
#
loop_
_entity_poly.entity_id
_entity_poly.type
_entity_poly.pdbx_seq_one_letter_code
_entity_poly.pdbx_strand_id
1 'polypeptide(L)'
;MVEQELPEFLDYLDTRFQQTQAMKKFDKGQIENEIITTSLCLQEQHVQQKMLKDIKSEAKIRIELLDIPGAYHYLDPDFIKIFKALTAAESYEIFENKAIKYLIDFNFPVVRNFLLLLLIIPFTIFHITFVVYMNVVYEKRTESLGYETANYILAIYQVIMCAYFLFNEMRQIYNIGLQYLYSVWNYIDLLAPAGVAILHGIQFAEFKQIEINQDLNRCVLAISTFLMWLKFLSTLRIFKSTGYLIRMIVEVIYDMGIFLFVLLITVAAFGDSFLRISWGNEEENQFTTSFVPAVLFAYSMILGGYDTEAFGEVVVPLVWIFWVLCTILDLIVMLNLLIAIISSTFERVNENQEQASYQEMASLISENHYLIPKRTRQKYAEQNVYLLVGNDLEKLKDFKDPMDQKFQDIKNEVQEIKATLREEIKLQEQRNQKALDTQKESELEIKMKMGEIKILIFSQQPEEKVRIKMHPRLLTKTTLYQFRERIQYDSYKWDCFSINFSGCLSGYTANEFRQVENEQIYHCADCNFDLCLKCYGQYEVHQHELKKITFGELRKQEHEYTSWGCDARTFISCNIGKVHDDPFEYLYVDYDTYHIFCQSCVKTLQISI
;
A
#
# COMPACT_ATOMS: atom_id res chain seq x y z
N MET A 1 16.75 32.45 23.29
CA MET A 1 15.32 32.18 23.08
C MET A 1 15.12 31.30 21.86
N VAL A 2 15.38 31.78 20.63
CA VAL A 2 15.36 30.90 19.43
C VAL A 2 16.33 29.71 19.58
N GLU A 3 17.58 29.96 20.00
CA GLU A 3 18.57 28.89 20.25
C GLU A 3 18.19 27.91 21.38
N GLN A 4 17.23 28.27 22.24
CA GLN A 4 16.80 27.45 23.37
C GLN A 4 15.48 26.74 23.11
N GLU A 5 14.86 26.95 21.94
CA GLU A 5 13.61 26.34 21.50
C GLU A 5 12.48 26.37 22.55
N LEU A 6 12.42 27.45 23.35
CA LEU A 6 11.46 27.54 24.45
C LEU A 6 10.02 27.65 23.91
N PRO A 7 9.08 26.76 24.27
CA PRO A 7 7.69 26.82 23.81
C PRO A 7 7.02 28.16 24.14
N GLU A 8 7.32 28.70 25.33
CA GLU A 8 6.83 30.01 25.81
C GLU A 8 7.22 31.17 24.88
N PHE A 9 8.30 31.04 24.12
CA PHE A 9 8.72 32.04 23.15
C PHE A 9 7.83 32.02 21.90
N LEU A 10 7.37 30.85 21.47
CA LEU A 10 6.43 30.73 20.34
C LEU A 10 5.08 31.34 20.71
N ASP A 11 4.58 31.04 21.93
CA ASP A 11 3.38 31.68 22.46
C ASP A 11 3.53 33.21 22.52
N TYR A 12 4.69 33.70 22.98
CA TYR A 12 4.99 35.12 23.00
C TYR A 12 4.92 35.73 21.59
N LEU A 13 5.53 35.10 20.57
CA LEU A 13 5.49 35.60 19.19
C LEU A 13 4.06 35.72 18.65
N ASP A 14 3.18 34.79 19.01
CA ASP A 14 1.78 34.85 18.61
C ASP A 14 1.03 36.03 19.26
N THR A 15 1.38 36.38 20.50
CA THR A 15 0.83 37.61 21.13
C THR A 15 1.29 38.91 20.46
N ARG A 16 2.34 38.88 19.62
CA ARG A 16 2.85 40.07 18.91
C ARG A 16 2.02 40.44 17.68
N PHE A 17 1.08 39.60 17.27
CA PHE A 17 0.09 39.97 16.26
C PHE A 17 -0.98 40.88 16.88
N GLN A 18 -0.94 42.16 16.50
CA GLN A 18 -1.80 43.20 17.05
C GLN A 18 -2.70 43.77 15.96
N GLN A 19 -3.99 43.95 16.25
CA GLN A 19 -4.94 44.52 15.30
C GLN A 19 -5.56 45.82 15.83
N THR A 20 -5.27 46.93 15.14
CA THR A 20 -5.83 48.25 15.48
C THR A 20 -7.21 48.46 14.86
N GLN A 21 -7.97 49.45 15.36
CA GLN A 21 -9.29 49.78 14.80
C GLN A 21 -9.24 50.20 13.33
N ALA A 22 -8.14 50.83 12.88
CA ALA A 22 -7.96 51.20 11.49
C ALA A 22 -7.80 49.96 10.58
N MET A 23 -7.06 48.94 11.04
CA MET A 23 -6.89 47.68 10.30
C MET A 23 -8.21 46.89 10.21
N LYS A 24 -9.05 46.94 11.25
CA LYS A 24 -10.38 46.28 11.26
C LYS A 24 -11.35 46.83 10.20
N LYS A 25 -11.10 48.02 9.65
CA LYS A 25 -11.91 48.55 8.54
C LYS A 25 -11.72 47.77 7.24
N PHE A 26 -10.60 47.07 7.10
CA PHE A 26 -10.31 46.20 5.97
C PHE A 26 -10.70 44.77 6.34
N ASP A 27 -12.01 44.47 6.28
CA ASP A 27 -12.58 43.16 6.58
C ASP A 27 -12.83 42.32 5.31
N LYS A 28 -12.89 42.98 4.14
CA LYS A 28 -13.17 42.36 2.85
C LYS A 28 -12.21 42.85 1.77
N GLY A 29 -11.75 41.94 0.92
CA GLY A 29 -10.90 42.25 -0.22
C GLY A 29 -10.11 41.05 -0.69
N GLN A 30 -9.41 41.18 -1.81
CA GLN A 30 -8.47 40.15 -2.27
C GLN A 30 -7.05 40.62 -2.01
N ILE A 31 -6.28 39.86 -1.24
CA ILE A 31 -4.88 40.16 -0.93
C ILE A 31 -4.02 39.87 -2.17
N GLU A 32 -3.22 40.86 -2.56
CA GLU A 32 -2.19 40.73 -3.60
C GLU A 32 -0.83 40.40 -2.97
N ASN A 33 -0.42 41.22 -1.99
CA ASN A 33 0.81 41.02 -1.23
C ASN A 33 0.46 40.75 0.22
N GLU A 34 0.81 39.57 0.72
CA GLU A 34 0.51 39.17 2.10
C GLU A 34 1.31 39.96 3.14
N ILE A 35 2.43 40.57 2.75
CA ILE A 35 3.34 41.26 3.68
C ILE A 35 3.72 42.62 3.11
N ILE A 36 3.52 43.68 3.89
CA ILE A 36 3.99 45.03 3.56
C ILE A 36 4.66 45.69 4.77
N THR A 37 5.52 46.68 4.52
CA THR A 37 6.08 47.53 5.58
C THR A 37 5.24 48.80 5.75
N THR A 38 4.95 49.18 7.00
CA THR A 38 4.19 50.40 7.32
C THR A 38 4.73 51.11 8.55
N SER A 39 4.71 52.44 8.52
CA SER A 39 5.00 53.26 9.70
C SER A 39 3.93 53.07 10.79
N LEU A 40 4.24 53.49 12.03
CA LEU A 40 3.32 53.45 13.18
C LEU A 40 1.95 54.07 12.86
N CYS A 41 1.94 55.15 12.07
CA CYS A 41 0.71 55.74 11.53
C CYS A 41 0.31 55.00 10.24
N LEU A 42 -0.63 54.06 10.36
CA LEU A 42 -1.17 53.33 9.22
C LEU A 42 -1.87 54.29 8.23
N GLN A 43 -1.35 54.37 7.01
CA GLN A 43 -2.02 55.09 5.93
C GLN A 43 -2.95 54.12 5.18
N GLU A 44 -4.26 54.32 5.29
CA GLU A 44 -5.28 53.46 4.67
C GLU A 44 -5.06 53.30 3.14
N GLN A 45 -4.66 54.38 2.46
CA GLN A 45 -4.34 54.35 1.03
C GLN A 45 -3.14 53.45 0.69
N HIS A 46 -2.13 53.40 1.56
CA HIS A 46 -0.93 52.58 1.35
C HIS A 46 -1.26 51.09 1.47
N VAL A 47 -2.12 50.72 2.43
CA VAL A 47 -2.63 49.36 2.56
C VAL A 47 -3.43 48.98 1.31
N GLN A 48 -4.34 49.86 0.88
CA GLN A 48 -5.18 49.58 -0.28
C GLN A 48 -4.39 49.44 -1.59
N GLN A 49 -3.35 50.26 -1.79
CA GLN A 49 -2.53 50.22 -3.01
C GLN A 49 -1.48 49.10 -3.03
N LYS A 50 -0.88 48.77 -1.88
CA LYS A 50 0.24 47.82 -1.84
C LYS A 50 -0.16 46.41 -1.45
N MET A 51 -1.29 46.23 -0.77
CA MET A 51 -1.67 44.97 -0.15
C MET A 51 -2.89 44.32 -0.80
N LEU A 52 -3.86 45.14 -1.22
CA LEU A 52 -5.13 44.68 -1.78
C LEU A 52 -5.16 44.89 -3.30
N LYS A 53 -5.82 43.98 -4.01
CA LYS A 53 -6.15 44.19 -5.43
C LYS A 53 -7.27 45.23 -5.57
N ASP A 54 -7.23 46.02 -6.63
CA ASP A 54 -8.30 46.95 -7.02
C ASP A 54 -9.61 46.25 -7.49
N ILE A 55 -9.71 44.93 -7.36
CA ILE A 55 -10.89 44.15 -7.73
C ILE A 55 -11.81 44.03 -6.52
N LYS A 56 -13.10 44.34 -6.70
CA LYS A 56 -14.12 44.10 -5.68
C LYS A 56 -14.22 42.59 -5.41
N SER A 57 -13.76 42.17 -4.24
CA SER A 57 -13.87 40.81 -3.74
C SER A 57 -14.58 40.83 -2.39
N GLU A 58 -15.46 39.86 -2.15
CA GLU A 58 -16.13 39.68 -0.87
C GLU A 58 -15.35 38.77 0.09
N ALA A 59 -14.19 38.26 -0.33
CA ALA A 59 -13.35 37.39 0.49
C ALA A 59 -13.00 38.07 1.82
N LYS A 60 -13.20 37.36 2.92
CA LYS A 60 -12.92 37.89 4.26
C LYS A 60 -11.42 37.91 4.51
N ILE A 61 -10.92 39.06 4.92
CA ILE A 61 -9.50 39.27 5.19
C ILE A 61 -9.29 39.80 6.60
N ARG A 62 -8.12 39.51 7.16
CA ARG A 62 -7.66 40.03 8.44
C ARG A 62 -6.27 40.63 8.26
N ILE A 63 -6.16 41.91 8.58
CA ILE A 63 -4.89 42.62 8.56
C ILE A 63 -4.39 42.78 10.00
N GLU A 64 -3.14 42.38 10.24
CA GLU A 64 -2.50 42.39 11.55
C GLU A 64 -1.11 43.02 11.49
N LEU A 65 -0.72 43.67 12.56
CA LEU A 65 0.63 44.20 12.75
C LEU A 65 1.46 43.14 13.47
N LEU A 66 2.63 42.81 12.92
CA LEU A 66 3.62 42.01 13.65
C LEU A 66 4.54 42.96 14.42
N ASP A 67 4.36 43.01 15.74
CA ASP A 67 5.11 43.91 16.63
C ASP A 67 6.51 43.35 16.98
N ILE A 68 7.39 43.26 15.97
CA ILE A 68 8.79 42.87 16.13
C ILE A 68 9.66 43.88 15.37
N PRO A 69 9.85 45.11 15.90
CA PRO A 69 10.59 46.15 15.21
C PRO A 69 12.06 45.75 15.05
N GLY A 70 12.63 46.03 13.86
CA GLY A 70 14.05 45.82 13.55
C GLY A 70 14.44 44.39 13.15
N ALA A 71 13.92 43.36 13.84
CA ALA A 71 14.36 41.97 13.66
C ALA A 71 13.99 41.32 12.32
N TYR A 72 13.29 42.04 11.43
CA TYR A 72 12.81 41.52 10.15
C TYR A 72 13.70 41.82 8.94
N HIS A 73 14.76 42.63 9.09
CA HIS A 73 15.58 43.06 7.94
C HIS A 73 17.11 42.87 8.09
N TYR A 74 17.83 42.71 6.98
CA TYR A 74 19.29 42.49 6.92
C TYR A 74 20.17 43.61 7.53
N LEU A 75 19.60 44.79 7.77
CA LEU A 75 20.35 45.91 8.36
C LEU A 75 20.37 45.87 9.89
N ASP A 76 19.58 44.98 10.48
CA ASP A 76 19.56 44.77 11.91
C ASP A 76 20.74 43.87 12.30
N PRO A 77 21.48 44.21 13.37
CA PRO A 77 22.66 43.46 13.78
C PRO A 77 22.36 42.01 14.21
N ASP A 78 21.14 41.74 14.68
CA ASP A 78 20.74 40.43 15.21
C ASP A 78 20.00 39.58 14.18
N PHE A 79 19.56 40.15 13.05
CA PHE A 79 18.87 39.42 11.98
C PHE A 79 19.59 38.13 11.56
N ILE A 80 20.89 38.22 11.28
CA ILE A 80 21.67 37.04 10.85
C ILE A 80 21.82 36.03 11.99
N LYS A 81 21.90 36.47 13.25
CA LYS A 81 21.97 35.57 14.40
C LYS A 81 20.67 34.79 14.57
N ILE A 82 19.52 35.46 14.40
CA ILE A 82 18.19 34.83 14.44
C ILE A 82 18.10 33.74 13.37
N PHE A 83 18.44 34.06 12.12
CA PHE A 83 18.37 33.07 11.03
C PHE A 83 19.36 31.91 11.21
N LYS A 84 20.55 32.17 11.76
CA LYS A 84 21.50 31.09 12.13
C LYS A 84 20.93 30.18 13.22
N ALA A 85 20.26 30.75 14.23
CA ALA A 85 19.60 29.98 15.28
C ALA A 85 18.43 29.15 14.72
N LEU A 86 17.65 29.69 13.77
CA LEU A 86 16.60 28.94 13.08
C LEU A 86 17.18 27.78 12.25
N THR A 87 18.30 27.98 11.55
CA THR A 87 18.96 26.90 10.80
C THR A 87 19.44 25.77 11.70
N ALA A 88 19.91 26.09 12.92
CA ALA A 88 20.41 25.14 13.90
C ALA A 88 19.32 24.47 14.74
N ALA A 89 18.04 24.83 14.53
CA ALA A 89 16.94 24.25 15.28
C ALA A 89 16.80 22.74 15.02
N GLU A 90 16.61 21.96 16.07
CA GLU A 90 16.37 20.52 16.01
C GLU A 90 14.87 20.22 15.83
N SER A 91 14.00 21.04 16.42
CA SER A 91 12.55 20.88 16.29
C SER A 91 11.95 21.63 15.10
N TYR A 92 11.00 20.98 14.41
CA TYR A 92 10.22 21.63 13.34
C TYR A 92 9.10 22.55 13.87
N GLU A 93 8.72 22.42 15.15
CA GLU A 93 7.64 23.18 15.80
C GLU A 93 7.83 24.69 15.68
N ILE A 94 9.09 25.16 15.76
CA ILE A 94 9.44 26.58 15.60
C ILE A 94 8.97 27.13 14.25
N PHE A 95 9.01 26.32 13.19
CA PHE A 95 8.59 26.72 11.85
C PHE A 95 7.07 26.66 11.65
N GLU A 96 6.29 26.16 12.61
CA GLU A 96 4.83 26.29 12.60
C GLU A 96 4.38 27.71 12.92
N ASN A 97 5.18 28.44 13.72
CA ASN A 97 4.85 29.77 14.17
C ASN A 97 4.71 30.75 12.99
N LYS A 98 3.58 31.47 12.98
CA LYS A 98 3.22 32.40 11.91
C LYS A 98 4.24 33.53 11.75
N ALA A 99 4.74 34.09 12.86
CA ALA A 99 5.72 35.18 12.80
C ALA A 99 7.01 34.74 12.10
N ILE A 100 7.48 33.52 12.38
CA ILE A 100 8.68 32.96 11.78
C ILE A 100 8.47 32.70 10.28
N LYS A 101 7.32 32.12 9.90
CA LYS A 101 6.96 31.94 8.48
C LYS A 101 6.97 33.28 7.72
N TYR A 102 6.33 34.33 8.25
CA TYR A 102 6.31 35.64 7.60
C TYR A 102 7.69 36.29 7.54
N LEU A 103 8.53 36.13 8.57
CA LEU A 103 9.91 36.63 8.54
C LEU A 103 10.72 35.97 7.41
N ILE A 104 10.55 34.67 7.21
CA ILE A 104 11.20 33.92 6.14
C ILE A 104 10.63 34.33 4.77
N ASP A 105 9.31 34.32 4.59
CA ASP A 105 8.67 34.66 3.31
C ASP A 105 8.90 36.12 2.89
N PHE A 106 9.09 37.04 3.83
CA PHE A 106 9.46 38.43 3.52
C PHE A 106 10.89 38.54 2.96
N ASN A 107 11.85 37.78 3.51
CA ASN A 107 13.27 37.92 3.18
C ASN A 107 13.74 36.96 2.07
N PHE A 108 13.09 35.80 1.93
CA PHE A 108 13.48 34.75 0.99
C PHE A 108 13.47 35.21 -0.47
N PRO A 109 12.44 35.92 -0.99
CA PRO A 109 12.42 36.37 -2.39
C PRO A 109 13.62 37.24 -2.77
N VAL A 110 14.10 38.06 -1.83
CA VAL A 110 15.27 38.93 -2.05
C VAL A 110 16.51 38.07 -2.28
N VAL A 111 16.81 37.15 -1.36
CA VAL A 111 17.99 36.25 -1.48
C VAL A 111 17.87 35.36 -2.69
N ARG A 112 16.70 34.77 -2.90
CA ARG A 112 16.41 33.86 -4.01
C ARG A 112 16.75 34.49 -5.36
N ASN A 113 16.38 35.75 -5.59
CA ASN A 113 16.69 36.43 -6.85
C ASN A 113 18.20 36.61 -7.07
N PHE A 114 18.95 36.98 -6.02
CA PHE A 114 20.42 37.09 -6.12
C PHE A 114 21.09 35.72 -6.27
N LEU A 115 20.61 34.69 -5.56
CA LEU A 115 21.06 33.31 -5.71
C LEU A 115 20.87 32.80 -7.14
N LEU A 116 19.68 33.00 -7.72
CA LEU A 116 19.37 32.59 -9.09
C LEU A 116 20.29 33.29 -10.08
N LEU A 117 20.43 34.61 -9.99
CA LEU A 117 21.16 35.41 -10.96
C LEU A 117 22.68 35.29 -10.84
N LEU A 118 23.21 35.17 -9.63
CA LEU A 118 24.66 35.20 -9.39
C LEU A 118 25.29 33.80 -9.26
N LEU A 119 24.56 32.80 -8.78
CA LEU A 119 25.14 31.47 -8.57
C LEU A 119 24.51 30.41 -9.47
N ILE A 120 23.18 30.24 -9.43
CA ILE A 120 22.53 29.09 -10.07
C ILE A 120 22.54 29.18 -11.60
N ILE A 121 22.10 30.29 -12.19
CA ILE A 121 22.09 30.44 -13.66
C ILE A 121 23.52 30.35 -14.22
N PRO A 122 24.52 31.09 -13.69
CA PRO A 122 25.90 30.94 -14.13
C PRO A 122 26.44 29.51 -13.94
N PHE A 123 26.06 28.82 -12.87
CA PHE A 123 26.52 27.46 -12.61
C PHE A 123 25.91 26.47 -13.60
N THR A 124 24.63 26.59 -13.90
CA THR A 124 23.98 25.74 -14.91
C THR A 124 24.63 25.89 -16.27
N ILE A 125 24.98 27.12 -16.68
CA ILE A 125 25.71 27.35 -17.93
C ILE A 125 27.10 26.72 -17.86
N PHE A 126 27.84 26.97 -16.76
CA PHE A 126 29.16 26.39 -16.54
C PHE A 126 29.13 24.86 -16.58
N HIS A 127 28.15 24.22 -15.93
CA HIS A 127 27.97 22.78 -15.89
C HIS A 127 27.62 22.21 -17.27
N ILE A 128 26.68 22.81 -18.00
CA ILE A 128 26.34 22.37 -19.37
C ILE A 128 27.57 22.49 -20.27
N THR A 129 28.30 23.60 -20.21
CA THR A 129 29.53 23.77 -21.00
C THR A 129 30.61 22.76 -20.61
N PHE A 130 30.76 22.44 -19.33
CA PHE A 130 31.67 21.40 -18.84
C PHE A 130 31.28 20.02 -19.36
N VAL A 131 30.01 19.63 -19.30
CA VAL A 131 29.52 18.33 -19.82
C VAL A 131 29.78 18.21 -21.32
N VAL A 132 29.49 19.26 -22.09
CA VAL A 132 29.77 19.30 -23.54
C VAL A 132 31.27 19.17 -23.79
N TYR A 133 32.10 19.92 -23.06
CA TYR A 133 33.55 19.86 -23.19
C TYR A 133 34.10 18.46 -22.93
N MET A 134 33.71 17.83 -21.82
CA MET A 134 34.23 16.53 -21.41
C MET A 134 33.86 15.41 -22.38
N ASN A 135 32.63 15.43 -22.93
CA ASN A 135 32.14 14.35 -23.79
C ASN A 135 32.45 14.56 -25.28
N VAL A 136 32.56 15.81 -25.75
CA VAL A 136 32.70 16.11 -27.18
C VAL A 136 34.12 16.54 -27.55
N VAL A 137 34.81 17.27 -26.67
CA VAL A 137 36.06 17.97 -27.00
C VAL A 137 37.27 17.34 -26.33
N TYR A 138 37.17 16.92 -25.06
CA TYR A 138 38.33 16.53 -24.26
C TYR A 138 39.15 15.38 -24.86
N GLU A 139 38.53 14.26 -25.24
CA GLU A 139 39.26 13.12 -25.84
C GLU A 139 39.79 13.45 -27.25
N LYS A 140 39.08 14.27 -28.01
CA LYS A 140 39.40 14.62 -29.40
C LYS A 140 40.30 15.84 -29.54
N ARG A 141 40.77 16.40 -28.41
CA ARG A 141 41.45 17.70 -28.34
C ARG A 141 42.71 17.80 -29.21
N THR A 142 43.32 16.68 -29.57
CA THR A 142 44.53 16.59 -30.41
C THR A 142 44.27 16.09 -31.84
N GLU A 143 43.01 15.80 -32.22
CA GLU A 143 42.70 15.16 -33.52
C GLU A 143 42.71 16.15 -34.70
N SER A 144 42.25 17.40 -34.50
CA SER A 144 42.19 18.40 -35.57
C SER A 144 42.34 19.82 -35.04
N LEU A 145 42.73 20.75 -35.94
CA LEU A 145 42.86 22.18 -35.62
C LEU A 145 41.56 22.79 -35.07
N GLY A 146 40.40 22.29 -35.53
CA GLY A 146 39.10 22.72 -35.04
C GLY A 146 38.85 22.31 -33.59
N TYR A 147 39.16 21.06 -33.23
CA TYR A 147 39.06 20.58 -31.84
C TYR A 147 40.07 21.26 -30.93
N GLU A 148 41.29 21.52 -31.40
CA GLU A 148 42.30 22.24 -30.64
C GLU A 148 41.84 23.68 -30.32
N THR A 149 41.31 24.40 -31.31
CA THR A 149 40.78 25.76 -31.13
C THR A 149 39.59 25.76 -30.16
N ALA A 150 38.65 24.82 -30.35
CA ALA A 150 37.49 24.67 -29.47
C ALA A 150 37.92 24.34 -28.03
N ASN A 151 38.93 23.50 -27.87
CA ASN A 151 39.50 23.15 -26.58
C ASN A 151 40.04 24.40 -25.84
N TYR A 152 40.84 25.25 -26.50
CA TYR A 152 41.34 26.48 -25.87
C TYR A 152 40.22 27.44 -25.47
N ILE A 153 39.25 27.67 -26.35
CA ILE A 153 38.13 28.58 -26.08
C ILE A 153 37.32 28.10 -24.86
N LEU A 154 36.94 26.82 -24.85
CA LEU A 154 36.14 26.25 -23.76
C LEU A 154 36.93 26.13 -22.46
N ALA A 155 38.21 25.78 -22.51
CA ALA A 155 39.07 25.73 -21.33
C ALA A 155 39.25 27.12 -20.69
N ILE A 156 39.51 28.16 -21.49
CA ILE A 156 39.62 29.53 -20.99
C ILE A 156 38.31 29.97 -20.34
N TYR A 157 37.17 29.72 -20.99
CA TYR A 157 35.86 30.01 -20.42
C TYR A 157 35.62 29.29 -19.09
N GLN A 158 35.94 27.99 -19.01
CA GLN A 158 35.78 27.20 -17.80
C GLN A 158 36.69 27.67 -16.67
N VAL A 159 37.94 28.04 -16.96
CA VAL A 159 38.86 28.62 -15.96
C VAL A 159 38.34 29.95 -15.43
N ILE A 160 37.78 30.81 -16.28
CA ILE A 160 37.13 32.06 -15.84
C ILE A 160 35.95 31.76 -14.92
N MET A 161 35.11 30.79 -15.25
CA MET A 161 33.99 30.37 -14.40
C MET A 161 34.47 29.75 -13.08
N CYS A 162 35.54 28.94 -13.10
CA CYS A 162 36.15 28.41 -11.88
C CYS A 162 36.63 29.54 -10.97
N ALA A 163 37.33 30.54 -11.52
CA ALA A 163 37.77 31.71 -10.76
C ALA A 163 36.59 32.49 -10.16
N TYR A 164 35.50 32.66 -10.92
CA TYR A 164 34.28 33.30 -10.43
C TYR A 164 33.65 32.55 -9.25
N PHE A 165 33.48 31.22 -9.35
CA PHE A 165 32.89 30.42 -8.28
C PHE A 165 33.80 30.33 -7.06
N LEU A 166 35.09 30.06 -7.24
CA LEU A 166 36.06 30.03 -6.14
C LEU A 166 36.15 31.38 -5.42
N PHE A 167 36.04 32.51 -6.14
CA PHE A 167 35.99 33.83 -5.52
C PHE A 167 34.74 34.01 -4.66
N ASN A 168 33.57 33.54 -5.12
CA ASN A 168 32.34 33.57 -4.33
C ASN A 168 32.41 32.66 -3.10
N GLU A 169 33.03 31.48 -3.21
CA GLU A 169 33.30 30.59 -2.06
C GLU A 169 34.23 31.26 -1.04
N MET A 170 35.31 31.90 -1.49
CA MET A 170 36.20 32.65 -0.60
C MET A 170 35.46 33.77 0.14
N ARG A 171 34.53 34.46 -0.52
CA ARG A 171 33.66 35.44 0.13
C ARG A 171 32.71 34.78 1.14
N GLN A 172 32.17 33.61 0.83
CA GLN A 172 31.29 32.89 1.75
C GLN A 172 32.04 32.44 3.01
N ILE A 173 33.22 31.83 2.85
CA ILE A 173 34.11 31.41 3.95
C ILE A 173 34.43 32.60 4.86
N TYR A 174 34.76 33.76 4.28
CA TYR A 174 35.06 34.97 5.06
C TYR A 174 33.86 35.47 5.89
N ASN A 175 32.62 35.35 5.39
CA ASN A 175 31.43 35.85 6.08
C ASN A 175 30.84 34.85 7.09
N ILE A 176 30.90 33.55 6.79
CA ILE A 176 30.32 32.50 7.63
C ILE A 176 31.32 32.06 8.73
N GLY A 177 32.62 32.07 8.43
CA GLY A 177 33.67 31.64 9.36
C GLY A 177 33.69 30.12 9.56
N LEU A 178 33.96 29.66 10.79
CA LEU A 178 34.09 28.23 11.14
C LEU A 178 32.80 27.43 10.89
N GLN A 179 31.64 28.09 10.89
CA GLN A 179 30.35 27.43 10.60
C GLN A 179 30.31 26.85 9.17
N TYR A 180 31.17 27.30 8.26
CA TYR A 180 31.28 26.78 6.91
C TYR A 180 31.59 25.27 6.90
N LEU A 181 32.32 24.77 7.89
CA LEU A 181 32.77 23.37 7.94
C LEU A 181 31.66 22.36 8.29
N TYR A 182 30.49 22.81 8.76
CA TYR A 182 29.39 21.92 9.15
C TYR A 182 28.49 21.50 7.97
N SER A 183 28.50 22.22 6.86
CA SER A 183 27.65 21.90 5.70
C SER A 183 28.42 21.07 4.68
N VAL A 184 27.90 19.88 4.37
CA VAL A 184 28.45 18.99 3.33
C VAL A 184 28.48 19.69 1.96
N TRP A 185 27.49 20.53 1.68
CA TRP A 185 27.37 21.24 0.41
C TRP A 185 28.52 22.21 0.18
N ASN A 186 29.01 22.87 1.22
CA ASN A 186 30.13 23.81 1.13
C ASN A 186 31.41 23.12 0.61
N TYR A 187 31.67 21.88 1.03
CA TYR A 187 32.80 21.10 0.51
C TYR A 187 32.61 20.78 -0.98
N ILE A 188 31.41 20.38 -1.40
CA ILE A 188 31.10 20.11 -2.80
C ILE A 188 31.24 21.39 -3.64
N ASP A 189 30.77 22.52 -3.09
CA ASP A 189 30.77 23.81 -3.75
C ASP A 189 32.18 24.36 -4.01
N LEU A 190 33.12 24.06 -3.10
CA LEU A 190 34.54 24.34 -3.24
C LEU A 190 35.26 23.34 -4.15
N LEU A 191 35.08 22.03 -3.90
CA LEU A 191 35.84 20.97 -4.54
C LEU A 191 35.48 20.79 -6.02
N ALA A 192 34.24 21.02 -6.43
CA ALA A 192 33.82 20.89 -7.82
C ALA A 192 34.57 21.87 -8.77
N PRO A 193 34.50 23.21 -8.58
CA PRO A 193 35.27 24.14 -9.41
C PRO A 193 36.78 24.03 -9.19
N ALA A 194 37.25 23.64 -8.00
CA ALA A 194 38.66 23.38 -7.77
C ALA A 194 39.17 22.18 -8.60
N GLY A 195 38.39 21.10 -8.68
CA GLY A 195 38.69 19.93 -9.50
C GLY A 195 38.79 20.27 -10.99
N VAL A 196 37.85 21.07 -11.51
CA VAL A 196 37.89 21.56 -12.90
C VAL A 196 39.11 22.47 -13.15
N ALA A 197 39.48 23.32 -12.18
CA ALA A 197 40.69 24.13 -12.29
C ALA A 197 41.97 23.28 -12.32
N ILE A 198 42.07 22.23 -11.49
CA ILE A 198 43.19 21.29 -11.48
C ILE A 198 43.27 20.54 -12.81
N LEU A 199 42.13 20.08 -13.34
CA LEU A 199 42.02 19.40 -14.63
C LEU A 199 42.61 20.25 -15.77
N HIS A 200 42.22 21.52 -15.88
CA HIS A 200 42.79 22.40 -16.89
C HIS A 200 44.26 22.72 -16.62
N GLY A 201 44.68 22.81 -15.35
CA GLY A 201 46.09 22.96 -14.97
C GLY A 201 46.95 21.80 -15.48
N ILE A 202 46.49 20.56 -15.27
CA ILE A 202 47.10 19.32 -15.80
C ILE A 202 47.17 19.38 -17.32
N GLN A 203 46.07 19.74 -17.98
CA GLN A 203 46.00 19.83 -19.43
C GLN A 203 46.99 20.85 -20.02
N PHE A 204 47.10 22.04 -19.44
CA PHE A 204 48.05 23.06 -19.91
C PHE A 204 49.51 22.65 -19.65
N ALA A 205 49.76 21.84 -18.61
CA ALA A 205 51.06 21.24 -18.35
C ALA A 205 51.40 20.14 -19.39
N GLU A 206 50.44 19.28 -19.77
CA GLU A 206 50.61 18.31 -20.88
C GLU A 206 50.99 19.03 -22.19
N PHE A 207 50.36 20.17 -22.49
CA PHE A 207 50.68 20.96 -23.68
C PHE A 207 52.12 21.51 -23.66
N LYS A 208 52.67 21.78 -22.48
CA LYS A 208 54.08 22.16 -22.28
C LYS A 208 55.04 20.95 -22.26
N GLN A 209 54.57 19.77 -22.65
CA GLN A 209 55.33 18.52 -22.66
C GLN A 209 55.82 18.10 -21.27
N ILE A 210 55.09 18.48 -20.21
CA ILE A 210 55.33 17.94 -18.86
C ILE A 210 54.66 16.57 -18.80
N GLU A 211 55.41 15.52 -18.53
CA GLU A 211 54.87 14.18 -18.34
C GLU A 211 54.00 14.14 -17.08
N ILE A 212 52.72 13.80 -17.26
CA ILE A 212 51.77 13.60 -16.17
C ILE A 212 51.35 12.14 -16.18
N ASN A 213 51.29 11.57 -14.98
CA ASN A 213 50.80 10.21 -14.80
C ASN A 213 49.35 10.10 -15.32
N GLN A 214 49.13 9.21 -16.29
CA GLN A 214 47.85 9.03 -16.94
C GLN A 214 46.76 8.59 -15.96
N ASP A 215 47.08 7.72 -14.99
CA ASP A 215 46.14 7.25 -13.97
C ASP A 215 45.69 8.43 -13.10
N LEU A 216 46.62 9.29 -12.68
CA LEU A 216 46.30 10.50 -11.92
C LEU A 216 45.37 11.43 -12.70
N ASN A 217 45.65 11.68 -13.99
CA ASN A 217 44.79 12.50 -14.85
C ASN A 217 43.37 11.91 -14.91
N ARG A 218 43.26 10.60 -15.17
CA ARG A 218 41.97 9.89 -15.24
C ARG A 218 41.21 9.90 -13.90
N CYS A 219 41.91 9.79 -12.77
CA CYS A 219 41.31 9.93 -11.45
C CYS A 219 40.73 11.34 -11.24
N VAL A 220 41.51 12.39 -11.53
CA VAL A 220 41.07 13.78 -11.37
C VAL A 220 39.87 14.08 -12.28
N LEU A 221 39.88 13.60 -13.53
CA LEU A 221 38.77 13.71 -14.46
C LEU A 221 37.48 13.08 -13.91
N ALA A 222 37.57 11.83 -13.43
CA ALA A 222 36.42 11.10 -12.91
C ALA A 222 35.84 11.77 -11.66
N ILE A 223 36.70 12.12 -10.69
CA ILE A 223 36.28 12.76 -9.44
C ILE A 223 35.67 14.14 -9.72
N SER A 224 36.30 14.95 -10.58
CA SER A 224 35.79 16.29 -10.91
C SER A 224 34.44 16.21 -11.62
N THR A 225 34.27 15.24 -12.52
CA THR A 225 32.99 15.01 -13.20
C THR A 225 31.90 14.63 -12.21
N PHE A 226 32.19 13.72 -11.29
CA PHE A 226 31.25 13.30 -10.25
C PHE A 226 30.86 14.47 -9.33
N LEU A 227 31.84 15.25 -8.86
CA LEU A 227 31.59 16.43 -8.03
C LEU A 227 30.77 17.51 -8.74
N MET A 228 30.98 17.72 -10.04
CA MET A 228 30.18 18.66 -10.83
C MET A 228 28.70 18.26 -10.90
N TRP A 229 28.41 16.96 -10.97
CA TRP A 229 27.03 16.44 -10.89
C TRP A 229 26.45 16.55 -9.48
N LEU A 230 27.21 16.23 -8.44
CA LEU A 230 26.77 16.42 -7.05
C LEU A 230 26.47 17.90 -6.74
N LYS A 231 27.30 18.82 -7.23
CA LYS A 231 27.05 20.27 -7.10
C LYS A 231 25.76 20.69 -7.80
N PHE A 232 25.39 20.05 -8.91
CA PHE A 232 24.11 20.33 -9.56
C PHE A 232 22.91 19.99 -8.67
N LEU A 233 22.98 18.94 -7.85
CA LEU A 233 21.92 18.62 -6.88
C LEU A 233 21.74 19.72 -5.84
N SER A 234 22.82 20.41 -5.43
CA SER A 234 22.73 21.53 -4.46
C SER A 234 21.88 22.68 -5.01
N THR A 235 21.88 22.90 -6.32
CA THR A 235 21.06 23.96 -6.95
C THR A 235 19.56 23.71 -6.81
N LEU A 236 19.13 22.47 -6.60
CA LEU A 236 17.73 22.12 -6.39
C LEU A 236 17.20 22.57 -5.02
N ARG A 237 18.08 22.93 -4.07
CA ARG A 237 17.70 23.45 -2.73
C ARG A 237 16.83 24.71 -2.81
N ILE A 238 16.99 25.53 -3.85
CA ILE A 238 16.30 26.82 -3.97
C ILE A 238 14.79 26.70 -4.26
N PHE A 239 14.35 25.60 -4.88
CA PHE A 239 12.95 25.44 -5.27
C PHE A 239 12.19 24.82 -4.11
N LYS A 240 11.11 25.46 -3.65
CA LYS A 240 10.31 24.99 -2.50
C LYS A 240 9.88 23.51 -2.64
N SER A 241 9.59 23.07 -3.86
CA SER A 241 9.15 21.70 -4.19
C SER A 241 10.25 20.64 -4.13
N THR A 242 11.53 21.00 -4.27
CA THR A 242 12.65 20.05 -4.25
C THR A 242 13.57 20.26 -3.05
N GLY A 243 13.56 21.44 -2.42
CA GLY A 243 14.41 21.76 -1.29
C GLY A 243 14.18 20.84 -0.09
N TYR A 244 12.92 20.53 0.23
CA TYR A 244 12.60 19.59 1.32
C TYR A 244 13.12 18.17 1.03
N LEU A 245 13.11 17.72 -0.23
CA LEU A 245 13.66 16.40 -0.61
C LEU A 245 15.17 16.37 -0.41
N ILE A 246 15.88 17.43 -0.78
CA ILE A 246 17.33 17.52 -0.56
C ILE A 246 17.63 17.54 0.95
N ARG A 247 16.86 18.27 1.75
CA ARG A 247 16.98 18.28 3.21
C ARG A 247 16.77 16.89 3.80
N MET A 248 15.72 16.19 3.37
CA MET A 248 15.42 14.82 3.75
C MET A 248 16.58 13.86 3.43
N ILE A 249 17.18 13.95 2.23
CA ILE A 249 18.34 13.14 1.86
C ILE A 249 19.52 13.39 2.81
N VAL A 250 19.80 14.65 3.14
CA VAL A 250 20.90 15.02 4.05
C VAL A 250 20.64 14.45 5.46
N GLU A 251 19.43 14.59 5.99
CA GLU A 251 19.09 14.04 7.31
C GLU A 251 19.18 12.52 7.35
N VAL A 252 18.69 11.83 6.31
CA VAL A 252 18.82 10.37 6.17
C VAL A 252 20.30 9.95 6.15
N ILE A 253 21.16 10.65 5.41
CA ILE A 253 22.60 10.35 5.39
C ILE A 253 23.24 10.50 6.77
N TYR A 254 22.86 11.53 7.54
CA TYR A 254 23.35 11.71 8.91
C TYR A 254 22.85 10.62 9.85
N ASP A 255 21.55 10.30 9.82
CA ASP A 255 20.94 9.28 10.69
C ASP A 255 21.50 7.87 10.39
N MET A 256 21.82 7.56 9.13
CA MET A 256 22.44 6.30 8.72
C MET A 256 23.91 6.15 9.15
N GLY A 257 24.60 7.23 9.51
CA GLY A 257 26.06 7.24 9.68
C GLY A 257 26.58 6.25 10.73
N ILE A 258 25.93 6.19 11.90
CA ILE A 258 26.30 5.25 12.98
C ILE A 258 26.06 3.81 12.53
N PHE A 259 24.94 3.57 11.84
CA PHE A 259 24.62 2.25 11.33
C PHE A 259 25.63 1.79 10.27
N LEU A 260 25.98 2.66 9.31
CA LEU A 260 26.97 2.36 8.27
C LEU A 260 28.35 2.07 8.86
N PHE A 261 28.71 2.72 9.98
CA PHE A 261 29.93 2.42 10.70
C PHE A 261 29.91 1.01 11.31
N VAL A 262 28.80 0.60 11.92
CA VAL A 262 28.63 -0.78 12.43
C VAL A 262 28.70 -1.79 11.28
N LEU A 263 28.01 -1.51 10.17
CA LEU A 263 28.05 -2.36 8.96
C LEU A 263 29.47 -2.49 8.40
N LEU A 264 30.24 -1.41 8.36
CA LEU A 264 31.62 -1.45 7.88
C LEU A 264 32.49 -2.38 8.74
N ILE A 265 32.28 -2.40 10.06
CA ILE A 265 33.00 -3.30 10.97
C ILE A 265 32.64 -4.76 10.69
N THR A 266 31.36 -5.08 10.52
CA THR A 266 30.93 -6.46 10.24
C THR A 266 31.44 -6.95 8.89
N VAL A 267 31.33 -6.13 7.85
CA VAL A 267 31.89 -6.39 6.52
C VAL A 267 33.39 -6.59 6.58
N ALA A 268 34.12 -5.74 7.31
CA ALA A 268 35.55 -5.88 7.46
C ALA A 268 35.94 -7.18 8.19
N ALA A 269 35.18 -7.57 9.21
CA ALA A 269 35.41 -8.81 9.96
C ALA A 269 35.17 -10.06 9.10
N PHE A 270 34.07 -10.11 8.34
CA PHE A 270 33.81 -11.20 7.41
C PHE A 270 34.81 -11.20 6.25
N GLY A 271 35.13 -10.03 5.70
CA GLY A 271 36.15 -9.86 4.66
C GLY A 271 37.52 -10.38 5.09
N ASP A 272 38.00 -10.00 6.26
CA ASP A 272 39.28 -10.54 6.78
C ASP A 272 39.19 -12.05 7.03
N SER A 273 38.06 -12.56 7.54
CA SER A 273 37.86 -14.00 7.73
C SER A 273 37.92 -14.77 6.41
N PHE A 274 37.26 -14.25 5.37
CA PHE A 274 37.31 -14.81 4.01
C PHE A 274 38.73 -14.75 3.43
N LEU A 275 39.48 -13.68 3.68
CA LEU A 275 40.89 -13.57 3.27
C LEU A 275 41.75 -14.68 3.89
N ARG A 276 41.58 -14.98 5.19
CA ARG A 276 42.36 -16.04 5.86
C ARG A 276 42.09 -17.41 5.27
N ILE A 277 40.84 -17.70 4.91
CA ILE A 277 40.51 -18.96 4.26
C ILE A 277 41.03 -18.97 2.82
N SER A 278 40.92 -17.85 2.11
CA SER A 278 41.39 -17.72 0.72
C SER A 278 42.89 -18.01 0.60
N TRP A 279 43.72 -17.40 1.45
CA TRP A 279 45.17 -17.66 1.49
C TRP A 279 45.55 -19.08 1.92
N GLY A 280 44.60 -19.87 2.43
CA GLY A 280 44.80 -21.29 2.65
C GLY A 280 44.82 -22.10 1.35
N ASN A 281 44.22 -21.59 0.27
CA ASN A 281 44.18 -22.24 -1.04
C ASN A 281 45.48 -22.01 -1.82
N GLU A 282 45.74 -22.90 -2.80
CA GLU A 282 46.76 -22.67 -3.83
C GLU A 282 46.49 -21.36 -4.58
N GLU A 283 47.54 -20.67 -5.04
CA GLU A 283 47.43 -19.31 -5.62
C GLU A 283 46.40 -19.21 -6.75
N GLU A 284 46.25 -20.25 -7.57
CA GLU A 284 45.27 -20.30 -8.67
C GLU A 284 43.81 -20.39 -8.19
N ASN A 285 43.58 -20.89 -6.97
CA ASN A 285 42.27 -21.13 -6.37
C ASN A 285 41.91 -20.09 -5.28
N GLN A 286 42.68 -19.01 -5.16
CA GLN A 286 42.38 -17.91 -4.23
C GLN A 286 41.27 -17.02 -4.78
N PHE A 287 40.13 -16.99 -4.11
CA PHE A 287 39.00 -16.12 -4.44
C PHE A 287 39.17 -14.66 -4.00
N THR A 288 40.17 -14.33 -3.19
CA THR A 288 40.53 -12.95 -2.87
C THR A 288 42.02 -12.81 -2.58
N THR A 289 42.61 -11.69 -3.00
CA THR A 289 44.07 -11.50 -3.02
C THR A 289 44.59 -10.72 -1.82
N SER A 290 43.83 -9.76 -1.31
CA SER A 290 44.26 -8.87 -0.22
C SER A 290 43.07 -8.34 0.59
N PHE A 291 43.36 -7.64 1.68
CA PHE A 291 42.35 -7.14 2.62
C PHE A 291 41.25 -6.33 1.93
N VAL A 292 41.57 -5.32 1.12
CA VAL A 292 40.56 -4.47 0.48
C VAL A 292 39.66 -5.26 -0.49
N PRO A 293 40.19 -6.06 -1.44
CA PRO A 293 39.38 -6.97 -2.25
C PRO A 293 38.52 -7.93 -1.43
N ALA A 294 39.00 -8.44 -0.30
CA ALA A 294 38.24 -9.35 0.55
C ALA A 294 37.06 -8.65 1.27
N VAL A 295 37.27 -7.41 1.74
CA VAL A 295 36.21 -6.56 2.28
C VAL A 295 35.19 -6.21 1.18
N LEU A 296 35.64 -5.91 -0.04
CA LEU A 296 34.74 -5.67 -1.18
C LEU A 296 33.97 -6.92 -1.60
N PHE A 297 34.59 -8.10 -1.48
CA PHE A 297 33.95 -9.38 -1.71
C PHE A 297 32.83 -9.63 -0.69
N ALA A 298 33.09 -9.40 0.61
CA ALA A 298 32.06 -9.46 1.64
C ALA A 298 30.95 -8.41 1.43
N TYR A 299 31.30 -7.18 1.04
CA TYR A 299 30.33 -6.15 0.71
C TYR A 299 29.44 -6.52 -0.48
N SER A 300 30.00 -7.13 -1.53
CA SER A 300 29.23 -7.65 -2.67
C SER A 300 28.16 -8.65 -2.24
N MET A 301 28.45 -9.51 -1.24
CA MET A 301 27.48 -10.46 -0.72
C MET A 301 26.26 -9.78 -0.08
N ILE A 302 26.44 -8.62 0.55
CA ILE A 302 25.33 -7.81 1.12
C ILE A 302 24.40 -7.32 0.02
N LEU A 303 24.93 -7.02 -1.17
CA LEU A 303 24.13 -6.57 -2.31
C LEU A 303 23.47 -7.74 -3.08
N GLY A 304 23.65 -8.97 -2.61
CA GLY A 304 23.18 -10.17 -3.28
C GLY A 304 24.06 -10.63 -4.45
N GLY A 305 25.30 -10.13 -4.53
CA GLY A 305 26.30 -10.63 -5.48
C GLY A 305 26.92 -11.92 -4.95
N TYR A 306 26.54 -13.06 -5.54
CA TYR A 306 27.04 -14.37 -5.17
C TYR A 306 27.83 -14.99 -6.33
N ASP A 307 29.10 -15.29 -6.09
CA ASP A 307 29.87 -16.20 -6.94
C ASP A 307 30.28 -17.40 -6.08
N THR A 308 29.36 -18.35 -5.94
CA THR A 308 29.54 -19.53 -5.08
C THR A 308 30.47 -20.58 -5.69
N GLU A 309 30.78 -20.45 -6.98
CA GLU A 309 31.69 -21.34 -7.70
C GLU A 309 33.16 -20.94 -7.48
N ALA A 310 33.41 -19.72 -7.00
CA ALA A 310 34.74 -19.21 -6.70
C ALA A 310 35.35 -19.74 -5.38
N PHE A 311 34.57 -20.38 -4.49
CA PHE A 311 35.10 -20.84 -3.21
C PHE A 311 36.05 -22.02 -3.44
N GLY A 312 37.36 -21.77 -3.30
CA GLY A 312 38.42 -22.77 -3.45
C GLY A 312 38.27 -23.99 -2.53
N GLU A 313 39.19 -24.94 -2.61
CA GLU A 313 39.02 -26.28 -2.02
C GLU A 313 39.26 -26.35 -0.50
N VAL A 314 39.84 -25.32 0.10
CA VAL A 314 40.30 -25.35 1.50
C VAL A 314 39.23 -24.94 2.48
N VAL A 315 38.89 -25.86 3.41
CA VAL A 315 37.90 -25.69 4.48
C VAL A 315 36.55 -25.15 3.96
N VAL A 316 36.10 -25.67 2.81
CA VAL A 316 34.82 -25.33 2.15
C VAL A 316 33.63 -25.30 3.12
N PRO A 317 33.46 -26.25 4.05
CA PRO A 317 32.32 -26.19 4.99
C PRO A 317 32.32 -24.94 5.88
N LEU A 318 33.50 -24.44 6.29
CA LEU A 318 33.60 -23.22 7.11
C LEU A 318 33.30 -21.97 6.27
N VAL A 319 33.72 -21.94 5.00
CA VAL A 319 33.36 -20.88 4.06
C VAL A 319 31.85 -20.78 3.91
N TRP A 320 31.16 -21.92 3.74
CA TRP A 320 29.70 -21.96 3.69
C TRP A 320 29.06 -21.47 5.00
N ILE A 321 29.61 -21.81 6.16
CA ILE A 321 29.11 -21.31 7.44
C ILE A 321 29.26 -19.78 7.53
N PHE A 322 30.43 -19.23 7.20
CA PHE A 322 30.62 -17.78 7.21
C PHE A 322 29.79 -17.07 6.14
N TRP A 323 29.59 -17.68 4.98
CA TRP A 323 28.70 -17.16 3.95
C TRP A 323 27.24 -17.09 4.44
N VAL A 324 26.73 -18.16 5.07
CA VAL A 324 25.40 -18.16 5.67
C VAL A 324 25.29 -17.14 6.80
N LEU A 325 26.32 -17.02 7.65
CA LEU A 325 26.31 -16.03 8.74
C LEU A 325 26.38 -14.59 8.23
N CYS A 326 27.20 -14.32 7.22
CA CYS A 326 27.30 -13.01 6.58
C CYS A 326 25.99 -12.63 5.88
N THR A 327 25.33 -13.56 5.18
CA THR A 327 24.01 -13.29 4.58
C THR A 327 22.92 -13.08 5.63
N ILE A 328 22.88 -13.86 6.71
CA ILE A 328 21.89 -13.64 7.78
C ILE A 328 22.15 -12.31 8.48
N LEU A 329 23.39 -12.04 8.87
CA LEU A 329 23.73 -10.86 9.66
C LEU A 329 23.68 -9.59 8.80
N ASP A 330 24.43 -9.53 7.70
CA ASP A 330 24.60 -8.29 6.95
C ASP A 330 23.46 -8.05 5.94
N LEU A 331 22.97 -9.09 5.25
CA LEU A 331 21.88 -8.93 4.29
C LEU A 331 20.50 -8.95 4.95
N ILE A 332 20.21 -9.90 5.85
CA ILE A 332 18.86 -9.98 6.45
C ILE A 332 18.71 -9.03 7.62
N VAL A 333 19.64 -9.01 8.58
CA VAL A 333 19.47 -8.18 9.79
C VAL A 333 19.86 -6.73 9.52
N MET A 334 21.09 -6.49 9.06
CA MET A 334 21.60 -5.13 8.91
C MET A 334 20.84 -4.36 7.82
N LEU A 335 20.64 -4.90 6.61
CA LEU A 335 19.89 -4.18 5.56
C LEU A 335 18.46 -3.83 5.97
N ASN A 336 17.75 -4.74 6.66
CA ASN A 336 16.40 -4.45 7.14
C ASN A 336 16.38 -3.38 8.24
N LEU A 337 17.37 -3.39 9.14
CA LEU A 337 17.52 -2.32 10.14
C LEU A 337 17.81 -0.97 9.48
N LEU A 338 18.63 -0.96 8.42
CA LEU A 338 18.91 0.25 7.65
C LEU A 338 17.63 0.84 7.03
N ILE A 339 16.82 -0.02 6.40
CA ILE A 339 15.54 0.39 5.82
C ILE A 339 14.62 0.95 6.90
N ALA A 340 14.55 0.32 8.07
CA ALA A 340 13.73 0.81 9.18
C ALA A 340 14.15 2.22 9.66
N ILE A 341 15.46 2.48 9.78
CA ILE A 341 15.99 3.80 10.14
C ILE A 341 15.61 4.83 9.07
N ILE A 342 15.87 4.52 7.79
CA ILE A 342 15.52 5.41 6.67
C ILE A 342 14.02 5.71 6.66
N SER A 343 13.17 4.71 6.85
CA SER A 343 11.71 4.88 6.90
C SER A 343 11.28 5.79 8.04
N SER A 344 11.86 5.66 9.23
CA SER A 344 11.53 6.51 10.37
C SER A 344 11.93 7.99 10.14
N THR A 345 13.12 8.22 9.57
CA THR A 345 13.57 9.58 9.22
C THR A 345 12.72 10.15 8.09
N PHE A 346 12.40 9.33 7.07
CA PHE A 346 11.53 9.73 5.97
C PHE A 346 10.15 10.18 6.47
N GLU A 347 9.50 9.39 7.34
CA GLU A 347 8.19 9.72 7.92
C GLU A 347 8.26 11.03 8.71
N ARG A 348 9.26 11.17 9.61
CA ARG A 348 9.47 12.39 10.42
C ARG A 348 9.58 13.66 9.56
N VAL A 349 10.37 13.62 8.48
CA VAL A 349 10.58 14.78 7.60
C VAL A 349 9.37 15.00 6.68
N ASN A 350 8.73 13.93 6.21
CA ASN A 350 7.59 14.01 5.30
C ASN A 350 6.33 14.55 6.00
N GLU A 351 6.10 14.20 7.26
CA GLU A 351 5.03 14.78 8.09
C GLU A 351 5.24 16.29 8.29
N ASN A 352 6.50 16.73 8.36
CA ASN A 352 6.90 18.12 8.55
C ASN A 352 7.40 18.79 7.25
N GLN A 353 6.86 18.38 6.10
CA GLN A 353 7.34 18.83 4.78
C GLN A 353 7.40 20.36 4.64
N GLU A 354 6.37 21.06 5.13
CA GLU A 354 6.27 22.52 5.03
C GLU A 354 7.34 23.18 5.92
N GLN A 355 7.46 22.72 7.17
CA GLN A 355 8.40 23.19 8.17
C GLN A 355 9.85 22.94 7.71
N ALA A 356 10.14 21.76 7.17
CA ALA A 356 11.43 21.43 6.57
C ALA A 356 11.77 22.34 5.38
N SER A 357 10.77 22.71 4.55
CA SER A 357 10.94 23.70 3.48
C SER A 357 11.30 25.08 4.04
N TYR A 358 10.63 25.52 5.11
CA TYR A 358 10.94 26.80 5.77
C TYR A 358 12.32 26.80 6.43
N GLN A 359 12.73 25.71 7.06
CA GLN A 359 14.07 25.56 7.62
C GLN A 359 15.14 25.65 6.53
N GLU A 360 14.91 25.01 5.38
CA GLU A 360 15.81 25.10 4.23
C GLU A 360 15.89 26.53 3.68
N MET A 361 14.76 27.24 3.58
CA MET A 361 14.74 28.67 3.20
C MET A 361 15.49 29.55 4.21
N ALA A 362 15.37 29.28 5.51
CA ALA A 362 16.11 29.99 6.55
C ALA A 362 17.62 29.73 6.43
N SER A 363 18.03 28.50 6.12
CA SER A 363 19.42 28.12 5.80
C SER A 363 19.96 28.92 4.62
N LEU A 364 19.20 28.99 3.52
CA LEU A 364 19.61 29.74 2.34
C LEU A 364 19.75 31.24 2.61
N ILE A 365 18.86 31.81 3.44
CA ILE A 365 18.94 33.22 3.88
C ILE A 365 20.20 33.47 4.71
N SER A 366 20.47 32.62 5.70
CA SER A 366 21.61 32.79 6.61
C SER A 366 22.94 32.60 5.88
N GLU A 367 23.04 31.63 4.97
CA GLU A 367 24.24 31.32 4.19
C GLU A 367 24.56 32.40 3.15
N ASN A 368 23.54 32.94 2.45
CA ASN A 368 23.75 33.72 1.22
C ASN A 368 23.50 35.24 1.34
N HIS A 369 23.31 35.74 2.57
CA HIS A 369 23.10 37.17 2.80
C HIS A 369 24.23 38.06 2.21
N TYR A 370 25.46 37.57 2.12
CA TYR A 370 26.62 38.28 1.56
C TYR A 370 26.51 38.63 0.07
N LEU A 371 25.61 37.96 -0.67
CA LEU A 371 25.35 38.25 -2.08
C LEU A 371 24.56 39.55 -2.27
N ILE A 372 23.77 39.96 -1.27
CA ILE A 372 22.88 41.10 -1.38
C ILE A 372 23.67 42.41 -1.21
N PRO A 373 23.70 43.30 -2.22
CA PRO A 373 24.38 44.59 -2.12
C PRO A 373 23.77 45.49 -1.05
N LYS A 374 24.59 46.30 -0.37
CA LYS A 374 24.14 47.26 0.66
C LYS A 374 23.02 48.19 0.18
N ARG A 375 23.08 48.66 -1.08
CA ARG A 375 22.05 49.51 -1.69
C ARG A 375 20.68 48.80 -1.76
N THR A 376 20.68 47.51 -2.09
CA THR A 376 19.45 46.72 -2.13
C THR A 376 18.92 46.46 -0.72
N ARG A 377 19.80 46.16 0.24
CA ARG A 377 19.42 46.00 1.66
C ARG A 377 18.75 47.25 2.24
N GLN A 378 19.13 48.44 1.77
CA GLN A 378 18.51 49.72 2.18
C GLN A 378 17.18 50.03 1.47
N LYS A 379 16.99 49.49 0.26
CA LYS A 379 15.82 49.80 -0.58
C LYS A 379 14.66 48.83 -0.36
N TYR A 380 14.94 47.56 -0.07
CA TYR A 380 13.90 46.52 -0.01
C TYR A 380 13.02 46.63 1.23
N ALA A 381 13.56 47.14 2.33
CA ALA A 381 12.85 47.33 3.59
C ALA A 381 13.14 48.73 4.13
N GLU A 382 12.08 49.47 4.44
CA GLU A 382 12.19 50.69 5.24
C GLU A 382 12.68 50.33 6.64
N GLN A 383 13.47 51.20 7.26
CA GLN A 383 13.98 51.02 8.62
C GLN A 383 13.01 51.60 9.65
N ASN A 384 12.98 51.03 10.86
CA ASN A 384 12.15 51.52 11.97
C ASN A 384 10.64 51.56 11.66
N VAL A 385 10.19 50.65 10.79
CA VAL A 385 8.77 50.45 10.48
C VAL A 385 8.35 49.05 10.90
N TYR A 386 7.05 48.78 10.85
CA TYR A 386 6.48 47.50 11.26
C TYR A 386 6.09 46.67 10.04
N LEU A 387 6.03 45.36 10.23
CA LEU A 387 5.45 44.44 9.27
C LEU A 387 3.94 44.39 9.46
N LEU A 388 3.21 44.62 8.37
CA LEU A 388 1.78 44.39 8.28
C LEU A 388 1.55 43.11 7.49
N VAL A 389 0.74 42.23 8.05
CA VAL A 389 0.47 40.89 7.54
C VAL A 389 -1.00 40.78 7.19
N GLY A 390 -1.24 40.19 6.02
CA GLY A 390 -2.54 40.00 5.41
C GLY A 390 -2.91 38.54 5.38
N ASN A 391 -3.99 38.23 6.07
CA ASN A 391 -4.51 36.90 6.21
C ASN A 391 -5.82 36.78 5.46
N ASP A 392 -5.83 35.98 4.41
CA ASP A 392 -7.06 35.54 3.75
C ASP A 392 -7.71 34.49 4.64
N LEU A 393 -8.84 34.84 5.26
CA LEU A 393 -9.52 33.98 6.23
C LEU A 393 -10.18 32.77 5.55
N GLU A 394 -10.34 32.79 4.23
CA GLU A 394 -10.86 31.63 3.48
C GLU A 394 -9.74 30.62 3.18
N LYS A 395 -8.49 31.07 3.06
CA LYS A 395 -7.30 30.20 2.89
C LYS A 395 -6.79 29.67 4.22
N LEU A 396 -6.83 30.48 5.26
CA LEU A 396 -6.57 30.04 6.63
C LEU A 396 -7.75 29.18 7.08
N LYS A 397 -7.58 27.85 6.99
CA LYS A 397 -8.46 26.88 7.69
C LYS A 397 -8.61 27.14 9.20
N ASP A 398 -7.84 28.10 9.74
CA ASP A 398 -7.72 28.47 11.14
C ASP A 398 -8.60 29.64 11.60
N PHE A 399 -9.37 30.32 10.74
CA PHE A 399 -10.39 31.23 11.26
C PHE A 399 -11.61 30.43 11.72
N LYS A 400 -11.46 29.75 12.85
CA LYS A 400 -12.60 29.22 13.59
C LYS A 400 -13.31 30.41 14.21
N ASP A 401 -14.40 30.87 13.58
CA ASP A 401 -15.40 31.66 14.27
C ASP A 401 -15.71 30.94 15.61
N PRO A 402 -15.88 31.61 16.77
CA PRO A 402 -16.25 30.94 18.02
C PRO A 402 -17.46 30.00 17.87
N MET A 403 -18.31 30.23 16.86
CA MET A 403 -19.40 29.35 16.47
C MET A 403 -18.94 28.10 15.70
N ASP A 404 -17.92 28.20 14.84
CA ASP A 404 -17.31 27.07 14.11
C ASP A 404 -16.48 26.17 15.03
N GLN A 405 -15.86 26.71 16.09
CA GLN A 405 -15.18 25.92 17.12
C GLN A 405 -16.19 25.01 17.83
N LYS A 406 -17.31 25.57 18.31
CA LYS A 406 -18.42 24.78 18.87
C LYS A 406 -18.98 23.77 17.88
N PHE A 407 -19.08 24.12 16.60
CA PHE A 407 -19.57 23.21 15.57
C PHE A 407 -18.59 22.06 15.29
N GLN A 408 -17.28 22.33 15.33
CA GLN A 408 -16.25 21.29 15.22
C GLN A 408 -16.20 20.41 16.47
N ASP A 409 -16.34 20.97 17.67
CA ASP A 409 -16.41 20.20 18.91
C ASP A 409 -17.63 19.28 18.89
N ILE A 410 -18.80 19.80 18.50
CA ILE A 410 -20.02 18.98 18.29
C ILE A 410 -19.80 17.92 17.21
N LYS A 411 -19.10 18.26 16.11
CA LYS A 411 -18.82 17.29 15.04
C LYS A 411 -17.88 16.19 15.52
N ASN A 412 -16.88 16.52 16.33
CA ASN A 412 -15.94 15.58 16.91
C ASN A 412 -16.65 14.68 17.94
N GLU A 413 -17.46 15.25 18.83
CA GLU A 413 -18.32 14.48 19.74
C GLU A 413 -19.27 13.54 18.96
N VAL A 414 -19.90 14.02 17.89
CA VAL A 414 -20.76 13.17 17.04
C VAL A 414 -19.97 12.09 16.32
N GLN A 415 -18.71 12.33 15.93
CA GLN A 415 -17.85 11.31 15.34
C GLN A 415 -17.41 10.27 16.36
N GLU A 416 -17.09 10.70 17.58
CA GLU A 416 -16.71 9.83 18.69
C GLU A 416 -17.89 8.97 19.14
N ILE A 417 -19.09 9.56 19.25
CA ILE A 417 -20.35 8.84 19.47
C ILE A 417 -20.62 7.85 18.33
N LYS A 418 -20.40 8.23 17.06
CA LYS A 418 -20.56 7.29 15.93
C LYS A 418 -19.57 6.13 15.98
N ALA A 419 -18.34 6.37 16.43
CA ALA A 419 -17.33 5.34 16.56
C ALA A 419 -17.69 4.35 17.68
N THR A 420 -18.05 4.86 18.87
CA THR A 420 -18.54 4.02 19.98
C THR A 420 -19.80 3.25 19.61
N LEU A 421 -20.79 3.89 18.95
CA LEU A 421 -21.99 3.18 18.49
C LEU A 421 -21.66 2.07 17.49
N ARG A 422 -20.70 2.29 16.57
CA ARG A 422 -20.27 1.26 15.62
C ARG A 422 -19.58 0.10 16.30
N GLU A 423 -18.75 0.35 17.31
CA GLU A 423 -18.13 -0.71 18.10
C GLU A 423 -19.16 -1.48 18.91
N GLU A 424 -20.12 -0.81 19.55
CA GLU A 424 -21.21 -1.46 20.27
C GLU A 424 -22.09 -2.30 19.33
N ILE A 425 -22.43 -1.80 18.13
CA ILE A 425 -23.18 -2.56 17.11
C ILE A 425 -22.39 -3.81 16.70
N LYS A 426 -21.09 -3.69 16.41
CA LYS A 426 -20.25 -4.86 16.07
C LYS A 426 -20.20 -5.88 17.21
N LEU A 427 -20.06 -5.41 18.45
CA LEU A 427 -20.03 -6.29 19.62
C LEU A 427 -21.39 -7.00 19.83
N GLN A 428 -22.48 -6.29 19.57
CA GLN A 428 -23.85 -6.82 19.65
C GLN A 428 -24.12 -7.84 18.53
N GLU A 429 -23.66 -7.58 17.30
CA GLU A 429 -23.73 -8.54 16.19
C GLU A 429 -22.95 -9.81 16.50
N GLN A 430 -21.74 -9.70 17.06
CA GLN A 430 -20.96 -10.86 17.49
C GLN A 430 -21.64 -11.66 18.60
N ARG A 431 -22.29 -10.97 19.57
CA ARG A 431 -23.08 -11.63 20.62
C ARG A 431 -24.30 -12.36 20.04
N ASN A 432 -25.02 -11.71 19.14
CA ASN A 432 -26.19 -12.30 18.48
C ASN A 432 -25.81 -13.51 17.62
N GLN A 433 -24.68 -13.43 16.90
CA GLN A 433 -24.19 -14.55 16.10
C GLN A 433 -23.83 -15.75 16.98
N LYS A 434 -23.09 -15.53 18.08
CA LYS A 434 -22.78 -16.60 19.05
C LYS A 434 -24.04 -17.22 19.65
N ALA A 435 -25.05 -16.42 19.97
CA ALA A 435 -26.31 -16.94 20.49
C ALA A 435 -27.06 -17.79 19.45
N LEU A 436 -27.04 -17.36 18.18
CA LEU A 436 -27.66 -18.11 17.08
C LEU A 436 -26.97 -19.44 16.82
N ASP A 437 -25.63 -19.47 16.90
CA ASP A 437 -24.85 -20.69 16.70
C ASP A 437 -25.08 -21.68 17.86
N THR A 438 -25.12 -21.19 19.11
CA THR A 438 -25.47 -22.00 20.29
C THR A 438 -26.87 -22.60 20.16
N GLN A 439 -27.84 -21.82 19.64
CA GLN A 439 -29.20 -22.30 19.43
C GLN A 439 -29.24 -23.41 18.38
N LYS A 440 -28.52 -23.26 17.26
CA LYS A 440 -28.43 -24.31 16.22
C LYS A 440 -27.81 -25.60 16.74
N GLU A 441 -26.75 -25.51 17.55
CA GLU A 441 -26.14 -26.69 18.18
C GLU A 441 -27.14 -27.41 19.10
N SER A 442 -27.87 -26.66 19.93
CA SER A 442 -28.90 -27.24 20.81
C SER A 442 -30.05 -27.88 20.02
N GLU A 443 -30.49 -27.28 18.92
CA GLU A 443 -31.53 -27.86 18.05
C GLU A 443 -31.07 -29.15 17.38
N LEU A 444 -29.81 -29.22 16.95
CA LEU A 444 -29.22 -30.42 16.36
C LEU A 444 -29.16 -31.55 17.39
N GLU A 445 -28.70 -31.25 18.62
CA GLU A 445 -28.61 -32.23 19.70
C GLU A 445 -29.99 -32.78 20.09
N ILE A 446 -31.00 -31.92 20.18
CA ILE A 446 -32.39 -32.33 20.43
C ILE A 446 -32.90 -33.23 19.30
N LYS A 447 -32.65 -32.89 18.02
CA LYS A 447 -33.05 -33.73 16.88
C LYS A 447 -32.41 -35.11 16.93
N MET A 448 -31.11 -35.20 17.25
CA MET A 448 -30.42 -36.49 17.38
C MET A 448 -31.01 -37.34 18.50
N LYS A 449 -31.21 -36.77 19.70
CA LYS A 449 -31.82 -37.48 20.84
C LYS A 449 -33.25 -37.94 20.54
N MET A 450 -34.05 -37.12 19.85
CA MET A 450 -35.39 -37.53 19.40
C MET A 450 -35.34 -38.69 18.38
N GLY A 451 -34.37 -38.67 17.47
CA GLY A 451 -34.13 -39.75 16.52
C GLY A 451 -33.77 -41.07 17.20
N GLU A 452 -32.87 -41.05 18.17
CA GLU A 452 -32.49 -42.22 18.99
C GLU A 452 -33.69 -42.80 19.74
N ILE A 453 -34.51 -41.94 20.38
CA ILE A 453 -35.74 -42.36 21.05
C ILE A 453 -36.70 -43.04 20.05
N LYS A 454 -36.82 -42.51 18.83
CA LYS A 454 -37.68 -43.07 17.80
C LYS A 454 -37.25 -44.49 17.39
N ILE A 455 -35.94 -44.73 17.24
CA ILE A 455 -35.40 -46.07 16.96
C ILE A 455 -35.68 -47.01 18.14
N LEU A 456 -35.47 -46.55 19.37
CA LEU A 456 -35.67 -47.36 20.57
C LEU A 456 -37.15 -47.79 20.70
N ILE A 457 -38.09 -46.88 20.48
CA ILE A 457 -39.53 -47.20 20.45
C ILE A 457 -39.85 -48.19 19.33
N PHE A 458 -39.32 -47.98 18.12
CA PHE A 458 -39.58 -48.85 16.97
C PHE A 458 -39.06 -50.28 17.18
N SER A 459 -37.86 -50.42 17.79
CA SER A 459 -37.26 -51.73 18.09
C SER A 459 -38.09 -52.60 19.06
N GLN A 460 -39.00 -51.99 19.82
CA GLN A 460 -39.89 -52.70 20.75
C GLN A 460 -41.23 -53.11 20.12
N GLN A 461 -41.51 -52.67 18.89
CA GLN A 461 -42.74 -53.02 18.17
C GLN A 461 -42.59 -54.32 17.38
N PRO A 462 -43.67 -55.11 17.20
CA PRO A 462 -43.63 -56.30 16.36
C PRO A 462 -43.40 -55.93 14.90
N GLU A 463 -42.76 -56.85 14.15
CA GLU A 463 -42.40 -56.64 12.75
C GLU A 463 -43.65 -56.46 11.87
N GLU A 464 -43.82 -55.28 11.28
CA GLU A 464 -44.95 -54.93 10.41
C GLU A 464 -44.61 -55.30 8.96
N LYS A 465 -45.35 -56.26 8.38
CA LYS A 465 -45.22 -56.66 6.97
C LYS A 465 -46.47 -56.23 6.18
N VAL A 466 -46.24 -55.58 5.05
CA VAL A 466 -47.31 -55.00 4.22
C VAL A 466 -47.23 -55.53 2.79
N ARG A 467 -48.39 -55.79 2.20
CA ARG A 467 -48.55 -56.14 0.79
C ARG A 467 -49.04 -54.93 0.00
N ILE A 468 -48.44 -54.65 -1.16
CA ILE A 468 -48.83 -53.55 -2.03
C ILE A 468 -49.13 -54.03 -3.46
N LYS A 469 -49.94 -53.27 -4.22
CA LYS A 469 -50.32 -53.59 -5.60
C LYS A 469 -49.17 -53.57 -6.61
N MET A 470 -48.13 -52.80 -6.35
CA MET A 470 -47.00 -52.58 -7.27
C MET A 470 -45.83 -53.56 -7.04
N HIS A 471 -45.97 -54.54 -6.15
CA HIS A 471 -44.87 -55.44 -5.83
C HIS A 471 -45.38 -56.84 -5.47
N PRO A 472 -44.80 -57.92 -6.01
CA PRO A 472 -45.31 -59.27 -5.81
C PRO A 472 -45.02 -59.84 -4.40
N ARG A 473 -44.02 -59.31 -3.69
CA ARG A 473 -43.60 -59.78 -2.35
C ARG A 473 -43.99 -58.84 -1.20
N LEU A 474 -44.04 -59.39 0.01
CA LEU A 474 -44.29 -58.65 1.24
C LEU A 474 -43.12 -57.70 1.56
N LEU A 475 -43.45 -56.45 1.88
CA LEU A 475 -42.49 -55.45 2.32
C LEU A 475 -42.44 -55.41 3.84
N THR A 476 -41.25 -55.35 4.40
CA THR A 476 -41.04 -55.24 5.84
C THR A 476 -40.75 -53.79 6.21
N LYS A 477 -41.49 -53.25 7.18
CA LYS A 477 -41.24 -51.91 7.71
C LYS A 477 -39.96 -51.90 8.53
N THR A 478 -39.08 -50.96 8.25
CA THR A 478 -37.85 -50.71 9.01
C THR A 478 -37.48 -49.23 8.98
N THR A 479 -36.39 -48.86 9.62
CA THR A 479 -35.79 -47.51 9.53
C THR A 479 -34.54 -47.55 8.65
N LEU A 480 -34.14 -46.42 8.07
CA LEU A 480 -32.91 -46.36 7.26
C LEU A 480 -31.67 -46.76 8.07
N TYR A 481 -31.61 -46.38 9.34
CA TYR A 481 -30.55 -46.80 10.25
C TYR A 481 -30.44 -48.33 10.34
N GLN A 482 -31.54 -49.02 10.67
CA GLN A 482 -31.57 -50.47 10.79
C GLN A 482 -31.31 -51.18 9.45
N PHE A 483 -31.79 -50.59 8.35
CA PHE A 483 -31.52 -51.11 7.02
C PHE A 483 -30.02 -51.03 6.69
N ARG A 484 -29.37 -49.88 6.93
CA ARG A 484 -27.92 -49.67 6.75
C ARG A 484 -27.08 -50.62 7.58
N GLU A 485 -27.45 -50.80 8.84
CA GLU A 485 -26.78 -51.74 9.75
C GLU A 485 -26.88 -53.18 9.21
N ARG A 486 -28.07 -53.56 8.71
CA ARG A 486 -28.31 -54.91 8.16
C ARG A 486 -27.56 -55.18 6.86
N ILE A 487 -27.41 -54.18 5.98
CA ILE A 487 -26.62 -54.32 4.74
C ILE A 487 -25.14 -53.98 4.92
N GLN A 488 -24.72 -53.56 6.14
CA GLN A 488 -23.38 -53.08 6.47
C GLN A 488 -22.88 -51.94 5.55
N TYR A 489 -23.74 -50.96 5.28
CA TYR A 489 -23.39 -49.81 4.45
C TYR A 489 -23.99 -48.49 4.96
N ASP A 490 -23.22 -47.82 5.83
CA ASP A 490 -23.68 -46.64 6.60
C ASP A 490 -24.01 -45.40 5.77
N SER A 491 -23.47 -45.27 4.56
CA SER A 491 -23.74 -44.14 3.66
C SER A 491 -24.79 -44.44 2.60
N TYR A 492 -25.53 -45.55 2.72
CA TYR A 492 -26.56 -45.92 1.74
C TYR A 492 -27.71 -44.92 1.72
N LYS A 493 -27.97 -44.34 0.55
CA LYS A 493 -29.13 -43.47 0.32
C LYS A 493 -30.15 -44.21 -0.51
N TRP A 494 -31.43 -43.91 -0.31
CA TRP A 494 -32.52 -44.64 -0.95
C TRP A 494 -33.47 -43.70 -1.69
N ASP A 495 -34.14 -44.23 -2.70
CA ASP A 495 -35.25 -43.61 -3.39
C ASP A 495 -36.42 -44.61 -3.49
N CYS A 496 -37.63 -44.10 -3.66
CA CYS A 496 -38.81 -44.95 -3.70
C CYS A 496 -38.90 -45.68 -5.05
N PHE A 497 -38.90 -47.01 -5.02
CA PHE A 497 -38.98 -47.86 -6.21
C PHE A 497 -40.22 -47.59 -7.06
N SER A 498 -41.28 -47.02 -6.46
CA SER A 498 -42.47 -46.65 -7.22
C SER A 498 -42.22 -45.57 -8.29
N ILE A 499 -41.05 -44.90 -8.29
CA ILE A 499 -40.65 -43.97 -9.37
C ILE A 499 -40.69 -44.65 -10.75
N ASN A 500 -40.43 -45.95 -10.80
CA ASN A 500 -40.38 -46.74 -12.04
C ASN A 500 -41.76 -47.00 -12.69
N PHE A 501 -42.86 -46.57 -12.05
CA PHE A 501 -44.20 -46.73 -12.61
C PHE A 501 -44.79 -45.38 -13.02
N SER A 502 -45.31 -45.30 -14.24
CA SER A 502 -45.86 -44.07 -14.82
C SER A 502 -47.29 -44.23 -15.34
N GLY A 503 -48.08 -45.13 -14.74
CA GLY A 503 -49.42 -45.49 -15.19
C GLY A 503 -49.42 -46.51 -16.33
N CYS A 504 -50.58 -46.65 -17.01
CA CYS A 504 -50.74 -47.61 -18.10
C CYS A 504 -50.02 -47.18 -19.39
N LEU A 505 -49.11 -48.03 -19.88
CA LEU A 505 -48.28 -47.78 -21.07
C LEU A 505 -49.03 -47.89 -22.42
N SER A 506 -50.23 -48.46 -22.42
CA SER A 506 -51.11 -48.46 -23.60
C SER A 506 -51.98 -47.20 -23.71
N GLY A 507 -51.78 -46.22 -22.82
CA GLY A 507 -52.49 -44.93 -22.87
C GLY A 507 -53.90 -44.96 -22.30
N TYR A 508 -54.24 -45.95 -21.48
CA TYR A 508 -55.50 -45.95 -20.74
C TYR A 508 -55.47 -44.85 -19.67
N THR A 509 -56.52 -44.03 -19.61
CA THR A 509 -56.71 -43.03 -18.54
C THR A 509 -57.36 -43.66 -17.29
N ALA A 510 -57.24 -43.00 -16.12
CA ALA A 510 -57.63 -43.56 -14.83
C ALA A 510 -59.06 -44.13 -14.75
N ASN A 511 -60.02 -43.56 -15.51
CA ASN A 511 -61.43 -43.96 -15.51
C ASN A 511 -61.89 -44.61 -16.83
N GLU A 512 -60.97 -44.93 -17.75
CA GLU A 512 -61.32 -45.40 -19.08
C GLU A 512 -61.42 -46.91 -19.15
N PHE A 513 -62.63 -47.43 -19.37
CA PHE A 513 -62.87 -48.85 -19.63
C PHE A 513 -63.25 -49.05 -21.09
N ARG A 514 -62.72 -50.10 -21.71
CA ARG A 514 -62.96 -50.43 -23.12
C ARG A 514 -63.77 -51.73 -23.25
N GLN A 515 -64.48 -51.85 -24.35
CA GLN A 515 -65.36 -52.98 -24.69
C GLN A 515 -65.00 -53.60 -26.05
N VAL A 516 -63.74 -53.51 -26.46
CA VAL A 516 -63.29 -54.02 -27.77
C VAL A 516 -63.04 -55.53 -27.67
N GLU A 517 -63.89 -56.35 -28.28
CA GLU A 517 -63.89 -57.81 -28.09
C GLU A 517 -62.55 -58.50 -28.48
N ASN A 518 -61.83 -57.96 -29.47
CA ASN A 518 -60.58 -58.55 -29.96
C ASN A 518 -59.32 -58.08 -29.20
N GLU A 519 -59.46 -57.26 -28.17
CA GLU A 519 -58.32 -56.73 -27.43
C GLU A 519 -57.67 -57.82 -26.55
N GLN A 520 -56.34 -57.91 -26.59
CA GLN A 520 -55.57 -58.89 -25.80
C GLN A 520 -55.35 -58.40 -24.38
N ILE A 521 -55.79 -59.21 -23.42
CA ILE A 521 -55.72 -58.96 -21.98
C ILE A 521 -54.87 -60.05 -21.33
N TYR A 522 -54.04 -59.67 -20.36
CA TYR A 522 -53.40 -60.57 -19.43
C TYR A 522 -54.21 -60.55 -18.14
N HIS A 523 -55.01 -61.58 -17.93
CA HIS A 523 -55.99 -61.66 -16.85
C HIS A 523 -55.57 -62.71 -15.81
N CYS A 524 -55.76 -62.39 -14.53
CA CYS A 524 -55.64 -63.34 -13.43
C CYS A 524 -57.03 -63.70 -12.90
N ALA A 525 -57.41 -64.96 -13.06
CA ALA A 525 -58.69 -65.49 -12.57
C ALA A 525 -58.78 -65.55 -11.03
N ASP A 526 -57.66 -65.54 -10.31
CA ASP A 526 -57.67 -65.65 -8.84
C ASP A 526 -58.01 -64.33 -8.14
N CYS A 527 -57.80 -63.19 -8.81
CA CYS A 527 -57.94 -61.87 -8.17
C CYS A 527 -58.47 -60.76 -9.09
N ASN A 528 -58.92 -61.11 -10.30
CA ASN A 528 -59.45 -60.20 -11.30
C ASN A 528 -58.51 -59.02 -11.59
N PHE A 529 -57.21 -59.33 -11.70
CA PHE A 529 -56.17 -58.36 -12.05
C PHE A 529 -55.85 -58.44 -13.55
N ASP A 530 -55.92 -57.30 -14.22
CA ASP A 530 -55.86 -57.19 -15.67
C ASP A 530 -54.75 -56.25 -16.13
N LEU A 531 -53.87 -56.74 -17.01
CA LEU A 531 -52.86 -55.92 -17.68
C LEU A 531 -53.05 -55.92 -19.19
N CYS A 532 -52.78 -54.77 -19.80
CA CYS A 532 -52.60 -54.69 -21.24
C CYS A 532 -51.25 -55.27 -21.67
N LEU A 533 -51.13 -55.64 -22.94
CA LEU A 533 -49.92 -56.24 -23.52
C LEU A 533 -48.63 -55.45 -23.22
N LYS A 534 -48.67 -54.12 -23.27
CA LYS A 534 -47.49 -53.28 -22.99
C LYS A 534 -47.12 -53.26 -21.52
N CYS A 535 -48.11 -53.20 -20.62
CA CYS A 535 -47.85 -53.19 -19.18
C CYS A 535 -47.35 -54.54 -18.68
N TYR A 536 -47.89 -55.66 -19.20
CA TYR A 536 -47.41 -56.99 -18.82
C TYR A 536 -45.92 -57.18 -19.18
N GLY A 537 -45.48 -56.66 -20.33
CA GLY A 537 -44.08 -56.78 -20.76
C GLY A 537 -43.07 -55.94 -19.97
N GLN A 538 -43.51 -54.95 -19.19
CA GLN A 538 -42.62 -54.00 -18.50
C GLN A 538 -42.82 -53.94 -16.97
N TYR A 539 -44.01 -54.27 -16.47
CA TYR A 539 -44.34 -54.23 -15.05
C TYR A 539 -44.47 -55.64 -14.47
N GLU A 540 -43.49 -56.03 -13.65
CA GLU A 540 -43.50 -57.31 -12.92
C GLU A 540 -44.11 -57.12 -11.52
N VAL A 541 -45.45 -57.01 -11.47
CA VAL A 541 -46.18 -56.52 -10.28
C VAL A 541 -47.13 -57.53 -9.65
N HIS A 542 -47.35 -58.69 -10.29
CA HIS A 542 -48.39 -59.64 -9.89
C HIS A 542 -47.83 -61.02 -9.50
N GLN A 543 -48.39 -61.64 -8.46
CA GLN A 543 -47.89 -62.90 -7.91
C GLN A 543 -48.46 -64.14 -8.62
N HIS A 544 -49.68 -64.08 -9.14
CA HIS A 544 -50.30 -65.19 -9.86
C HIS A 544 -49.95 -65.17 -11.36
N GLU A 545 -50.07 -66.31 -12.02
CA GLU A 545 -49.82 -66.42 -13.46
C GLU A 545 -50.93 -65.70 -14.24
N LEU A 546 -50.55 -64.69 -15.03
CA LEU A 546 -51.48 -63.94 -15.89
C LEU A 546 -51.64 -64.65 -17.23
N LYS A 547 -52.85 -65.09 -17.55
CA LYS A 547 -53.15 -65.79 -18.81
C LYS A 547 -53.55 -64.80 -19.89
N LYS A 548 -53.00 -65.01 -21.09
CA LYS A 548 -53.35 -64.23 -22.27
C LYS A 548 -54.69 -64.67 -22.83
N ILE A 549 -55.68 -63.78 -22.82
CA ILE A 549 -57.05 -64.01 -23.30
C ILE A 549 -57.55 -62.78 -24.08
N THR A 550 -58.54 -62.93 -24.97
CA THR A 550 -59.22 -61.78 -25.58
C THR A 550 -60.42 -61.33 -24.74
N PHE A 551 -60.78 -60.03 -24.79
CA PHE A 551 -61.93 -59.53 -24.00
C PHE A 551 -63.24 -60.27 -24.30
N GLY A 552 -63.48 -60.61 -25.57
CA GLY A 552 -64.67 -61.38 -25.98
C GLY A 552 -64.70 -62.80 -25.41
N GLU A 553 -63.54 -63.42 -25.18
CA GLU A 553 -63.43 -64.71 -24.49
C GLU A 553 -63.61 -64.57 -22.98
N LEU A 554 -62.98 -63.55 -22.38
CA LEU A 554 -63.10 -63.27 -20.94
C LEU A 554 -64.57 -63.05 -20.53
N ARG A 555 -65.32 -62.26 -21.29
CA ARG A 555 -66.76 -61.99 -21.05
C ARG A 555 -67.65 -63.23 -21.17
N LYS A 556 -67.23 -64.25 -21.93
CA LYS A 556 -67.95 -65.54 -22.00
C LYS A 556 -67.65 -66.42 -20.80
N GLN A 557 -66.43 -66.35 -20.26
CA GLN A 557 -66.01 -67.12 -19.08
C GLN A 557 -66.55 -66.50 -17.78
N GLU A 558 -66.54 -65.18 -17.68
CA GLU A 558 -67.04 -64.43 -16.53
C GLU A 558 -68.12 -63.44 -16.97
N HIS A 559 -69.38 -63.80 -16.74
CA HIS A 559 -70.53 -63.01 -17.19
C HIS A 559 -70.63 -61.61 -16.54
N GLU A 560 -69.88 -61.35 -15.46
CA GLU A 560 -69.86 -60.06 -14.76
C GLU A 560 -68.95 -59.00 -15.44
N TYR A 561 -68.06 -59.41 -16.35
CA TYR A 561 -67.17 -58.51 -17.08
C TYR A 561 -67.90 -57.78 -18.22
N THR A 562 -68.39 -56.56 -17.94
CA THR A 562 -69.09 -55.70 -18.93
C THR A 562 -68.16 -54.76 -19.69
N SER A 563 -67.05 -54.37 -19.09
CA SER A 563 -65.96 -53.58 -19.69
C SER A 563 -64.68 -53.85 -18.91
N TRP A 564 -63.51 -53.64 -19.51
CA TRP A 564 -62.22 -53.87 -18.85
C TRP A 564 -61.30 -52.66 -18.95
N GLY A 565 -60.26 -52.63 -18.13
CA GLY A 565 -59.09 -51.83 -18.44
C GLY A 565 -57.91 -52.20 -17.55
N CYS A 566 -56.73 -51.72 -17.93
CA CYS A 566 -55.47 -52.12 -17.30
C CYS A 566 -55.32 -51.59 -15.86
N ASP A 567 -55.09 -52.46 -14.86
CA ASP A 567 -54.91 -52.07 -13.45
C ASP A 567 -53.71 -51.14 -13.22
N ALA A 568 -52.70 -51.23 -14.09
CA ALA A 568 -51.54 -50.34 -14.06
C ALA A 568 -51.90 -48.86 -14.29
N ARG A 569 -53.13 -48.54 -14.71
CA ARG A 569 -53.68 -47.15 -14.69
C ARG A 569 -53.56 -46.51 -13.31
N THR A 570 -53.67 -47.30 -12.25
CA THR A 570 -53.62 -46.83 -10.85
C THR A 570 -52.20 -46.72 -10.32
N PHE A 571 -51.19 -47.05 -11.14
CA PHE A 571 -49.80 -47.02 -10.71
C PHE A 571 -49.20 -45.62 -10.84
N ILE A 572 -49.14 -44.90 -9.72
CA ILE A 572 -48.64 -43.53 -9.65
C ILE A 572 -47.17 -43.53 -9.18
N SER A 573 -46.34 -42.76 -9.90
CA SER A 573 -44.95 -42.52 -9.54
C SER A 573 -44.81 -41.81 -8.19
N CYS A 574 -43.72 -42.03 -7.46
CA CYS A 574 -43.50 -41.34 -6.20
C CYS A 574 -43.28 -39.84 -6.42
N ASN A 575 -44.10 -38.98 -5.80
CA ASN A 575 -43.90 -37.53 -5.85
C ASN A 575 -42.75 -37.03 -4.97
N ILE A 576 -42.10 -37.90 -4.18
CA ILE A 576 -41.05 -37.48 -3.25
C ILE A 576 -39.68 -37.31 -3.96
N GLY A 577 -39.48 -37.97 -5.12
CA GLY A 577 -38.56 -37.61 -6.22
C GLY A 577 -37.08 -37.26 -5.91
N LYS A 578 -36.63 -37.34 -4.66
CA LYS A 578 -35.27 -37.00 -4.21
C LYS A 578 -34.69 -38.21 -3.48
N VAL A 579 -33.37 -38.31 -3.52
CA VAL A 579 -32.62 -39.30 -2.75
C VAL A 579 -32.73 -38.94 -1.26
N HIS A 580 -33.19 -39.90 -0.44
CA HIS A 580 -33.40 -39.78 0.99
C HIS A 580 -32.18 -40.28 1.79
N ASP A 581 -31.87 -39.58 2.87
CA ASP A 581 -30.66 -39.81 3.70
C ASP A 581 -30.93 -39.68 5.20
N ASP A 582 -32.18 -39.46 5.63
CA ASP A 582 -32.53 -39.37 7.05
C ASP A 582 -32.51 -40.78 7.68
N PRO A 583 -31.57 -41.06 8.62
CA PRO A 583 -31.45 -42.38 9.24
C PRO A 583 -32.71 -42.80 10.01
N PHE A 584 -33.54 -41.84 10.44
CA PHE A 584 -34.72 -42.08 11.26
C PHE A 584 -36.01 -42.22 10.44
N GLU A 585 -35.92 -42.19 9.11
CA GLU A 585 -37.08 -42.31 8.22
C GLU A 585 -37.59 -43.76 8.16
N TYR A 586 -38.93 -43.92 8.17
CA TYR A 586 -39.55 -45.23 8.00
C TYR A 586 -39.62 -45.61 6.54
N LEU A 587 -39.21 -46.83 6.24
CA LEU A 587 -39.17 -47.39 4.89
C LEU A 587 -39.64 -48.84 4.88
N TYR A 588 -40.21 -49.25 3.75
CA TYR A 588 -40.76 -50.58 3.56
C TYR A 588 -39.95 -51.31 2.50
N VAL A 589 -39.30 -52.40 2.89
CA VAL A 589 -38.25 -53.03 2.09
C VAL A 589 -38.61 -54.46 1.76
N ASP A 590 -38.40 -54.84 0.51
CA ASP A 590 -38.17 -56.23 0.15
C ASP A 590 -36.67 -56.52 0.25
N TYR A 591 -36.28 -57.34 1.22
CA TYR A 591 -34.87 -57.64 1.48
C TYR A 591 -34.24 -58.56 0.44
N ASP A 592 -35.02 -59.22 -0.42
CA ASP A 592 -34.47 -60.10 -1.46
C ASP A 592 -34.09 -59.30 -2.71
N THR A 593 -34.91 -58.31 -3.07
CA THR A 593 -34.70 -57.47 -4.26
C THR A 593 -34.09 -56.11 -3.95
N TYR A 594 -34.04 -55.74 -2.66
CA TYR A 594 -33.68 -54.41 -2.17
C TYR A 594 -34.56 -53.28 -2.74
N HIS A 595 -35.78 -53.59 -3.20
CA HIS A 595 -36.75 -52.57 -3.57
C HIS A 595 -37.32 -51.90 -2.31
N ILE A 596 -37.23 -50.57 -2.26
CA ILE A 596 -37.63 -49.75 -1.10
C ILE A 596 -38.81 -48.87 -1.49
N PHE A 597 -39.85 -48.88 -0.66
CA PHE A 597 -41.02 -48.03 -0.83
C PHE A 597 -41.17 -47.07 0.34
N CYS A 598 -41.50 -45.80 0.05
CA CYS A 598 -41.75 -44.81 1.07
C CYS A 598 -43.12 -45.04 1.74
N GLN A 599 -43.26 -44.55 2.97
CA GLN A 599 -44.48 -44.74 3.77
C GLN A 599 -45.75 -44.19 3.08
N SER A 600 -45.66 -43.09 2.33
CA SER A 600 -46.82 -42.55 1.60
C SER A 600 -47.25 -43.46 0.46
N CYS A 601 -46.31 -43.99 -0.32
CA CYS A 601 -46.63 -44.91 -1.42
C CYS A 601 -47.23 -46.21 -0.89
N VAL A 602 -46.69 -46.76 0.20
CA VAL A 602 -47.27 -47.94 0.83
C VAL A 602 -48.70 -47.68 1.29
N LYS A 603 -48.98 -46.57 1.98
CA LYS A 603 -50.35 -46.24 2.42
C LYS A 603 -51.36 -46.15 1.28
N THR A 604 -50.97 -45.63 0.12
CA THR A 604 -51.86 -45.50 -1.05
C THR A 604 -52.05 -46.82 -1.79
N LEU A 605 -51.04 -47.69 -1.79
CA LEU A 605 -50.98 -48.90 -2.62
C LEU A 605 -51.21 -50.20 -1.83
N GLN A 606 -51.39 -50.09 -0.52
CA GLN A 606 -51.61 -51.21 0.37
C GLN A 606 -52.87 -51.98 -0.03
N ILE A 607 -52.72 -53.28 -0.18
CA ILE A 607 -53.85 -54.19 -0.37
C ILE A 607 -54.28 -54.62 1.04
N SER A 608 -55.55 -54.41 1.38
CA SER A 608 -56.14 -55.02 2.58
C SER A 608 -56.12 -56.54 2.40
N ILE A 609 -55.42 -57.24 3.30
CA ILE A 609 -55.46 -58.70 3.39
C ILE A 609 -56.83 -59.15 3.87
#